data_AF-A0A934DRV9-F1
#
_entry.id   AF-A0A934DRV9-F1
#
_cell.length_a   1.000
_cell.length_b   1.000
_cell.length_c   1.000
_cell.angle_alpha   90.00
_cell.angle_beta   90.00
_cell.angle_gamma   90.00
#
_symmetry.space_group_name_H-M   'P 1'
#
loop_
_entity.id
_entity.type
_entity.pdbx_description
1 polymer ?
#
loop_
_entity_poly.entity_id
_entity_poly.type
_entity_poly.pdbx_seq_one_letter_code
_entity_poly.pdbx_strand_id
1 'polypeptide(L)'
;MPLLALLLCLAAAPLWAAPAPPLPPPPPLTVQAATPQLEAHVRAIVQETAPSLAAWVGAIPPRIQVVVAVSEEDFKERVAQLDGPRWAAGLAVPSQGLILLRSPRQLIEPEQFRQLLAHELTHLYLSAALRNREHPLWLEEGLAMYASGEGGWERAAAMAKGVLQGRLLPLAELEHAFPGDQDGAALAYAQSYYLVSFLLNQHGQDVLAKIIAELARGKPLTAALREATGQGLYALERDFKEEMTSRFSWLTVITAGGTVWVLISLVAAVGLVLRRRAHKARMSAMADGGEHGGVQDMRRRWPPGPRPRLRGIEPGGQGRREEPERAGQEGDQGKV
;
A
#
# COMPACT_ATOMS: atom_id res chain seq x y z
N MET A 1 -32.53 9.90 18.48
CA MET A 1 -32.27 9.60 19.90
C MET A 1 -33.61 9.72 20.62
N PRO A 2 -34.09 8.71 21.36
CA PRO A 2 -33.35 7.65 22.06
C PRO A 2 -33.39 6.31 21.28
N LEU A 3 -32.36 5.46 21.27
CA LEU A 3 -31.67 4.72 22.34
C LEU A 3 -32.50 3.56 22.93
N LEU A 4 -31.89 2.36 22.81
CA LEU A 4 -32.09 1.14 23.60
C LEU A 4 -33.26 0.20 23.26
N ALA A 5 -32.97 -0.74 22.35
CA ALA A 5 -33.32 -2.15 22.53
C ALA A 5 -32.14 -2.99 22.02
N LEU A 6 -31.09 -3.06 22.85
CA LEU A 6 -29.88 -3.87 22.64
C LEU A 6 -30.02 -5.14 23.48
N LEU A 7 -29.47 -6.24 22.96
CA LEU A 7 -29.23 -7.56 23.60
C LEU A 7 -30.43 -8.49 23.76
N LEU A 8 -30.49 -9.51 22.90
CA LEU A 8 -30.06 -10.88 23.23
C LEU A 8 -30.51 -11.83 22.12
N CYS A 9 -29.58 -12.34 21.31
CA CYS A 9 -29.70 -13.67 20.69
C CYS A 9 -28.31 -14.17 20.31
N LEU A 10 -27.80 -15.01 21.22
CA LEU A 10 -26.77 -16.02 21.13
C LEU A 10 -25.71 -15.88 20.03
N ALA A 11 -24.49 -15.55 20.47
CA ALA A 11 -23.30 -16.10 19.87
C ALA A 11 -23.46 -17.63 19.81
N ALA A 12 -23.61 -18.17 18.60
CA ALA A 12 -23.28 -19.57 18.37
C ALA A 12 -21.78 -19.68 18.68
N ALA A 13 -21.47 -20.24 19.84
CA ALA A 13 -20.12 -20.70 20.12
C ALA A 13 -19.71 -21.62 18.96
N PRO A 14 -18.47 -21.53 18.46
CA PRO A 14 -18.02 -22.42 17.40
C PRO A 14 -18.27 -23.85 17.88
N LEU A 15 -19.07 -24.60 17.10
CA LEU A 15 -19.19 -26.04 17.22
C LEU A 15 -17.78 -26.59 17.33
N TRP A 16 -17.50 -27.25 18.45
CA TRP A 16 -16.29 -28.01 18.77
C TRP A 16 -15.47 -28.31 17.52
N ALA A 17 -14.49 -27.46 17.21
CA ALA A 17 -13.41 -27.85 16.32
C ALA A 17 -12.65 -28.93 17.08
N ALA A 18 -12.57 -30.14 16.53
CA ALA A 18 -11.64 -31.13 17.07
C ALA A 18 -10.27 -30.45 17.25
N PRO A 19 -9.58 -30.65 18.39
CA PRO A 19 -8.24 -30.08 18.55
C PRO A 19 -7.42 -30.53 17.35
N ALA A 20 -6.85 -29.56 16.61
CA ALA A 20 -5.96 -29.86 15.51
C ALA A 20 -4.92 -30.87 16.01
N PRO A 21 -4.60 -31.92 15.24
CA PRO A 21 -3.61 -32.89 15.65
C PRO A 21 -2.33 -32.15 16.06
N PRO A 22 -1.63 -32.57 17.13
CA PRO A 22 -0.42 -31.91 17.57
C PRO A 22 0.55 -31.82 16.39
N LEU A 23 1.02 -30.60 16.10
CA LEU A 23 1.96 -30.38 15.01
C LEU A 23 3.20 -31.27 15.25
N PRO A 24 3.81 -31.83 14.18
CA PRO A 24 5.07 -32.52 14.31
C PRO A 24 6.12 -31.63 14.98
N PRO A 25 7.18 -32.21 15.59
CA PRO A 25 8.28 -31.41 16.11
C PRO A 25 8.85 -30.50 14.99
N PRO A 26 9.34 -29.30 15.34
CA PRO A 26 9.88 -28.38 14.36
C PRO A 26 11.05 -29.04 13.61
N PRO A 27 11.23 -28.71 12.32
CA PRO A 27 12.27 -29.34 11.52
C PRO A 27 13.66 -28.92 12.01
N PRO A 28 14.68 -29.76 11.82
CA PRO A 28 16.07 -29.37 12.06
C PRO A 28 16.40 -28.08 11.32
N LEU A 29 16.90 -27.08 12.06
CA LEU A 29 17.25 -25.76 11.53
C LEU A 29 18.74 -25.49 11.72
N THR A 30 19.43 -25.26 10.61
CA THR A 30 20.81 -24.74 10.56
C THR A 30 20.79 -23.34 9.97
N VAL A 31 21.51 -22.42 10.59
CA VAL A 31 21.64 -21.04 10.11
C VAL A 31 23.11 -20.69 9.98
N GLN A 32 23.50 -20.13 8.84
CA GLN A 32 24.82 -19.59 8.59
C GLN A 32 24.69 -18.10 8.26
N ALA A 33 25.27 -17.25 9.10
CA ALA A 33 25.24 -15.80 8.94
C ALA A 33 26.57 -15.16 9.38
N ALA A 34 26.81 -13.92 8.96
CA ALA A 34 28.07 -13.22 9.25
C ALA A 34 28.30 -12.93 10.75
N THR A 35 27.24 -12.86 11.57
CA THR A 35 27.34 -12.60 13.01
C THR A 35 26.36 -13.47 13.81
N PRO A 36 26.66 -13.78 15.09
CA PRO A 36 25.75 -14.50 15.98
C PRO A 36 24.41 -13.78 16.18
N GLN A 37 24.39 -12.44 16.15
CA GLN A 37 23.16 -11.65 16.29
C GLN A 37 22.24 -11.84 15.08
N LEU A 38 22.82 -11.87 13.88
CA LEU A 38 22.05 -12.13 12.65
C LEU A 38 21.55 -13.58 12.61
N GLU A 39 22.36 -14.53 13.06
CA GLU A 39 21.94 -15.94 13.20
C GLU A 39 20.73 -16.08 14.15
N ALA A 40 20.80 -15.43 15.33
CA ALA A 40 19.71 -15.42 16.30
C ALA A 40 18.45 -14.75 15.73
N HIS A 41 18.60 -13.66 14.98
CA HIS A 41 17.49 -12.95 14.33
C HIS A 41 16.80 -13.83 13.28
N VAL A 42 17.56 -14.51 12.42
CA VAL A 42 17.03 -15.47 11.44
C VAL A 42 16.28 -16.61 12.15
N ARG A 43 16.85 -17.17 13.21
CA ARG A 43 16.17 -18.22 14.02
C ARG A 43 14.84 -17.74 14.56
N ALA A 44 14.78 -16.51 15.09
CA ALA A 44 13.56 -15.95 15.65
C ALA A 44 12.46 -15.84 14.58
N ILE A 45 12.80 -15.34 13.38
CA ILE A 45 11.85 -15.25 12.26
C ILE A 45 11.33 -16.64 11.87
N VAL A 46 12.22 -17.63 11.69
CA VAL A 46 11.79 -19.00 11.33
C VAL A 46 10.88 -19.59 12.41
N GLN A 47 11.21 -19.42 13.70
CA GLN A 47 10.40 -19.93 14.81
C GLN A 47 9.02 -19.29 14.89
N GLU A 48 8.90 -18.02 14.53
CA GLU A 48 7.64 -17.30 14.53
C GLU A 48 6.76 -17.65 13.31
N THR A 49 7.35 -17.79 12.13
CA THR A 49 6.62 -18.01 10.87
C THR A 49 6.24 -19.49 10.65
N ALA A 50 7.10 -20.43 11.07
CA ALA A 50 6.92 -21.86 10.82
C ALA A 50 5.58 -22.47 11.28
N PRO A 51 5.01 -22.12 12.45
CA PRO A 51 3.74 -22.70 12.90
C PRO A 51 2.56 -22.36 11.97
N SER A 52 2.48 -21.09 11.53
CA SER A 52 1.43 -20.64 10.62
C SER A 52 1.55 -21.31 9.25
N LEU A 53 2.77 -21.43 8.72
CA LEU A 53 3.01 -22.14 7.47
C LEU A 53 2.61 -23.61 7.57
N ALA A 54 3.02 -24.30 8.64
CA ALA A 54 2.64 -25.69 8.87
C ALA A 54 1.12 -25.88 8.89
N ALA A 55 0.40 -24.95 9.52
CA ALA A 55 -1.07 -24.97 9.58
C ALA A 55 -1.71 -24.73 8.21
N TRP A 56 -1.20 -23.78 7.41
CA TRP A 56 -1.75 -23.47 6.09
C TRP A 56 -1.45 -24.53 5.04
N VAL A 57 -0.24 -25.11 5.03
CA VAL A 57 0.17 -26.10 4.02
C VAL A 57 -0.12 -27.54 4.43
N GLY A 58 -0.29 -27.81 5.73
CA GLY A 58 -0.54 -29.15 6.27
C GLY A 58 0.69 -30.08 6.27
N ALA A 59 1.89 -29.55 6.09
CA ALA A 59 3.14 -30.32 6.11
C ALA A 59 4.31 -29.50 6.66
N ILE A 60 5.42 -30.18 6.97
CA ILE A 60 6.68 -29.57 7.43
C ILE A 60 7.81 -30.12 6.56
N PRO A 61 8.79 -29.29 6.14
CA PRO A 61 9.95 -29.75 5.40
C PRO A 61 10.84 -30.66 6.26
N PRO A 62 11.61 -31.60 5.67
CA PRO A 62 12.46 -32.52 6.43
C PRO A 62 13.63 -31.82 7.14
N ARG A 63 14.06 -30.67 6.63
CA ARG A 63 15.11 -29.81 7.19
C ARG A 63 14.99 -28.39 6.64
N ILE A 64 15.55 -27.44 7.37
CA ILE A 64 15.69 -26.04 6.94
C ILE A 64 17.14 -25.61 7.14
N GLN A 65 17.76 -25.11 6.08
CA GLN A 65 19.08 -24.51 6.08
C GLN A 65 18.94 -23.08 5.59
N VAL A 66 19.32 -22.09 6.39
CA VAL A 66 19.31 -20.67 5.98
C VAL A 66 20.74 -20.17 5.90
N VAL A 67 21.14 -19.71 4.72
CA VAL A 67 22.45 -19.09 4.47
C VAL A 67 22.22 -17.63 4.13
N VAL A 68 22.78 -16.73 4.94
CA VAL A 68 22.79 -15.30 4.65
C VAL A 68 24.15 -14.93 4.07
N ALA A 69 24.15 -14.51 2.80
CA ALA A 69 25.34 -14.14 2.07
C ALA A 69 26.06 -12.95 2.70
N VAL A 70 27.39 -12.94 2.61
CA VAL A 70 28.23 -11.93 3.28
C VAL A 70 28.28 -10.63 2.47
N SER A 71 28.28 -10.73 1.14
CA SER A 71 28.25 -9.61 0.19
C SER A 71 27.24 -9.86 -0.95
N GLU A 72 26.95 -8.83 -1.75
CA GLU A 72 26.05 -8.98 -2.90
C GLU A 72 26.70 -9.88 -3.97
N GLU A 73 28.03 -9.83 -4.10
CA GLU A 73 28.82 -10.68 -4.98
C GLU A 73 28.77 -12.15 -4.53
N ASP A 74 28.99 -12.42 -3.24
CA ASP A 74 28.87 -13.77 -2.65
C ASP A 74 27.45 -14.33 -2.88
N PHE A 75 26.41 -13.50 -2.74
CA PHE A 75 25.04 -13.91 -3.05
C PHE A 75 24.88 -14.28 -4.53
N LYS A 76 25.30 -13.41 -5.46
CA LYS A 76 25.18 -13.64 -6.91
C LYS A 76 25.93 -14.89 -7.37
N GLU A 77 27.13 -15.11 -6.84
CA GLU A 77 27.94 -16.31 -7.15
C GLU A 77 27.24 -17.58 -6.70
N ARG A 78 26.71 -17.60 -5.46
CA ARG A 78 25.96 -18.75 -4.94
C ARG A 78 24.65 -19.00 -5.68
N VAL A 79 23.92 -17.95 -6.05
CA VAL A 79 22.71 -18.08 -6.88
C VAL A 79 23.06 -18.71 -8.23
N ALA A 80 24.15 -18.28 -8.87
CA ALA A 80 24.59 -18.86 -10.14
C ALA A 80 25.01 -20.33 -10.01
N GLN A 81 25.64 -20.72 -8.89
CA GLN A 81 26.00 -22.13 -8.61
C GLN A 81 24.78 -23.03 -8.35
N LEU A 82 23.64 -22.44 -8.00
CA LEU A 82 22.38 -23.12 -7.72
C LEU A 82 21.39 -23.02 -8.90
N ASP A 83 21.86 -22.57 -10.08
CA ASP A 83 21.04 -22.33 -11.27
C ASP A 83 19.84 -21.38 -11.03
N GLY A 84 19.96 -20.48 -10.06
CA GLY A 84 18.92 -19.52 -9.71
C GLY A 84 18.90 -18.28 -10.61
N PRO A 85 17.78 -17.53 -10.62
CA PRO A 85 17.66 -16.33 -11.45
C PRO A 85 18.54 -15.19 -10.93
N ARG A 86 19.26 -14.52 -11.84
CA ARG A 86 20.19 -13.42 -11.48
C ARG A 86 19.54 -12.22 -10.78
N TRP A 87 18.23 -12.05 -10.93
CA TRP A 87 17.46 -10.97 -10.32
C TRP A 87 16.91 -11.33 -8.93
N ALA A 88 17.13 -12.55 -8.44
CA ALA A 88 16.71 -13.02 -7.13
C ALA A 88 17.16 -12.06 -6.00
N ALA A 89 16.25 -11.76 -5.09
CA ALA A 89 16.56 -11.12 -3.80
C ALA A 89 16.82 -12.17 -2.71
N GLY A 90 16.14 -13.31 -2.80
CA GLY A 90 16.34 -14.55 -2.05
C GLY A 90 16.15 -15.74 -3.00
N LEU A 91 16.56 -16.93 -2.55
CA LEU A 91 16.40 -18.16 -3.31
C LEU A 91 16.13 -19.34 -2.37
N ALA A 92 14.95 -19.92 -2.47
CA ALA A 92 14.65 -21.24 -1.93
C ALA A 92 15.06 -22.34 -2.92
N VAL A 93 15.72 -23.39 -2.41
CA VAL A 93 16.03 -24.63 -3.13
C VAL A 93 15.41 -25.80 -2.36
N PRO A 94 14.12 -26.11 -2.59
CA PRO A 94 13.39 -27.09 -1.79
C PRO A 94 13.98 -28.49 -1.76
N SER A 95 14.55 -28.94 -2.89
CA SER A 95 15.24 -30.23 -3.00
C SER A 95 16.41 -30.37 -2.02
N GLN A 96 16.99 -29.25 -1.59
CA GLN A 96 18.10 -29.20 -0.63
C GLN A 96 17.64 -28.76 0.77
N GLY A 97 16.39 -28.30 0.92
CA GLY A 97 15.91 -27.62 2.13
C GLY A 97 16.71 -26.34 2.44
N LEU A 98 17.20 -25.66 1.40
CA LEU A 98 18.08 -24.50 1.51
C LEU A 98 17.32 -23.21 1.19
N ILE A 99 17.60 -22.16 1.95
CA ILE A 99 17.23 -20.78 1.68
C ILE A 99 18.51 -19.97 1.66
N LEU A 100 18.77 -19.27 0.55
CA LEU A 100 19.87 -18.33 0.40
C LEU A 100 19.30 -16.91 0.39
N LEU A 101 19.81 -16.04 1.27
CA LEU A 101 19.34 -14.66 1.42
C LEU A 101 20.48 -13.66 1.25
N ARG A 102 20.14 -12.48 0.74
CA ARG A 102 20.96 -11.29 0.91
C ARG A 102 21.01 -10.86 2.38
N SER A 103 22.10 -10.21 2.78
CA SER A 103 22.23 -9.64 4.12
C SER A 103 21.24 -8.48 4.32
N PRO A 104 20.66 -8.27 5.52
CA PRO A 104 19.77 -7.14 5.77
C PRO A 104 20.38 -5.78 5.41
N ARG A 105 21.71 -5.64 5.52
CA ARG A 105 22.44 -4.41 5.15
C ARG A 105 22.43 -4.10 3.64
N GLN A 106 22.07 -5.09 2.82
CA GLN A 106 21.95 -4.97 1.37
C GLN A 106 20.51 -4.69 0.93
N LEU A 107 19.57 -4.67 1.88
CA LEU A 107 18.17 -4.34 1.64
C LEU A 107 17.92 -2.87 1.98
N ILE A 108 16.91 -2.29 1.34
CA ILE A 108 16.56 -0.88 1.51
C ILE A 108 16.02 -0.64 2.92
N GLU A 109 15.15 -1.54 3.39
CA GLU A 109 14.57 -1.49 4.74
C GLU A 109 14.81 -2.81 5.47
N PRO A 110 15.25 -2.80 6.74
CA PRO A 110 15.48 -4.02 7.51
C PRO A 110 14.27 -4.95 7.62
N GLU A 111 13.05 -4.41 7.65
CA GLU A 111 11.81 -5.20 7.68
C GLU A 111 11.60 -6.05 6.42
N GLN A 112 12.19 -5.65 5.27
CA GLN A 112 12.16 -6.46 4.04
C GLN A 112 12.89 -7.79 4.23
N PHE A 113 13.86 -7.87 5.15
CA PHE A 113 14.57 -9.12 5.42
C PHE A 113 13.63 -10.18 6.01
N ARG A 114 12.76 -9.76 6.93
CA ARG A 114 11.78 -10.67 7.54
C ARG A 114 10.78 -11.15 6.49
N GLN A 115 10.25 -10.23 5.67
CA GLN A 115 9.32 -10.57 4.61
C GLN A 115 9.95 -11.54 3.61
N LEU A 116 11.17 -11.25 3.17
CA LEU A 116 11.92 -12.10 2.25
C LEU A 116 12.17 -13.50 2.84
N LEU A 117 12.62 -13.61 4.09
CA LEU A 117 12.82 -14.92 4.71
C LEU A 117 11.49 -15.68 4.85
N ALA A 118 10.40 -15.01 5.24
CA ALA A 118 9.08 -15.65 5.32
C ALA A 118 8.58 -16.12 3.95
N HIS A 119 8.86 -15.35 2.89
CA HIS A 119 8.55 -15.70 1.50
C HIS A 119 9.31 -16.98 1.10
N GLU A 120 10.64 -16.98 1.20
CA GLU A 120 11.46 -18.15 0.82
C GLU A 120 11.17 -19.39 1.69
N LEU A 121 10.82 -19.17 2.96
CA LEU A 121 10.41 -20.25 3.86
C LEU A 121 9.11 -20.89 3.40
N THR A 122 8.17 -20.11 2.85
CA THR A 122 6.91 -20.63 2.34
C THR A 122 7.14 -21.61 1.19
N HIS A 123 8.09 -21.34 0.29
CA HIS A 123 8.46 -22.25 -0.80
C HIS A 123 8.92 -23.62 -0.29
N LEU A 124 9.74 -23.67 0.77
CA LEU A 124 10.16 -24.94 1.38
C LEU A 124 8.97 -25.74 1.94
N TYR A 125 8.06 -25.06 2.64
CA TYR A 125 6.88 -25.67 3.25
C TYR A 125 5.89 -26.18 2.20
N LEU A 126 5.64 -25.37 1.18
CA LEU A 126 4.73 -25.71 0.09
C LEU A 126 5.27 -26.90 -0.72
N SER A 127 6.56 -26.88 -1.08
CA SER A 127 7.19 -27.98 -1.80
C SER A 127 7.15 -29.30 -1.02
N ALA A 128 7.32 -29.23 0.32
CA ALA A 128 7.18 -30.40 1.19
C ALA A 128 5.75 -30.95 1.19
N ALA A 129 4.74 -30.08 1.25
CA ALA A 129 3.33 -30.46 1.22
C ALA A 129 2.93 -31.09 -0.13
N LEU A 130 3.43 -30.51 -1.23
CA LEU A 130 3.16 -30.97 -2.59
C LEU A 130 4.02 -32.17 -3.02
N ARG A 131 4.98 -32.60 -2.20
CA ARG A 131 5.92 -33.69 -2.50
C ARG A 131 6.71 -33.45 -3.79
N ASN A 132 7.13 -32.19 -4.00
CA ASN A 132 7.85 -31.73 -5.18
C ASN A 132 7.12 -31.98 -6.52
N ARG A 133 5.78 -32.06 -6.51
CA ARG A 133 4.98 -32.16 -7.73
C ARG A 133 4.84 -30.79 -8.39
N GLU A 134 4.62 -30.80 -9.70
CA GLU A 134 4.21 -29.60 -10.43
C GLU A 134 2.91 -29.05 -9.85
N HIS A 135 2.84 -27.73 -9.77
CA HIS A 135 1.74 -27.01 -9.14
C HIS A 135 1.61 -25.61 -9.75
N PRO A 136 0.48 -24.92 -9.54
CA PRO A 136 0.24 -23.63 -10.13
C PRO A 136 1.20 -22.57 -9.59
N LEU A 137 1.87 -21.84 -10.48
CA LEU A 137 2.80 -20.78 -10.09
C LEU A 137 2.12 -19.68 -9.27
N TRP A 138 0.85 -19.35 -9.57
CA TRP A 138 0.09 -18.42 -8.75
C TRP A 138 -0.11 -18.86 -7.31
N LEU A 139 -0.18 -20.17 -7.05
CA LEU A 139 -0.36 -20.69 -5.69
C LEU A 139 0.95 -20.57 -4.92
N GLU A 140 2.07 -20.92 -5.57
CA GLU A 140 3.42 -20.78 -5.02
C GLU A 140 3.71 -19.34 -4.62
N GLU A 141 3.65 -18.43 -5.58
CA GLU A 141 3.96 -17.03 -5.37
C GLU A 141 2.91 -16.32 -4.51
N GLY A 142 1.63 -16.60 -4.77
CA GLY A 142 0.51 -16.00 -4.03
C GLY A 142 0.55 -16.35 -2.54
N LEU A 143 0.85 -17.61 -2.20
CA LEU A 143 0.93 -18.04 -0.81
C LEU A 143 2.18 -17.46 -0.14
N ALA A 144 3.32 -17.45 -0.82
CA ALA A 144 4.55 -16.86 -0.32
C ALA A 144 4.36 -15.37 0.01
N MET A 145 3.77 -14.59 -0.91
CA MET A 145 3.46 -13.18 -0.69
C MET A 145 2.40 -12.95 0.40
N TYR A 146 1.39 -13.82 0.48
CA TYR A 146 0.36 -13.70 1.52
C TYR A 146 0.96 -13.95 2.91
N ALA A 147 1.80 -14.98 3.03
CA ALA A 147 2.45 -15.37 4.27
C ALA A 147 3.50 -14.38 4.76
N SER A 148 4.23 -13.76 3.84
CA SER A 148 5.25 -12.74 4.13
C SER A 148 4.66 -11.34 4.35
N GLY A 149 3.37 -11.12 4.03
CA GLY A 149 2.71 -9.83 4.16
C GLY A 149 3.08 -8.83 3.05
N GLU A 150 3.38 -9.31 1.84
CA GLU A 150 3.76 -8.50 0.67
C GLU A 150 2.57 -7.84 -0.05
N GLY A 151 1.40 -7.75 0.60
CA GLY A 151 0.18 -7.12 0.07
C GLY A 151 0.18 -5.60 0.01
N GLY A 152 1.35 -4.96 -0.07
CA GLY A 152 1.53 -3.51 0.06
C GLY A 152 0.95 -2.69 -1.10
N TRP A 153 1.20 -1.37 -1.04
CA TRP A 153 0.68 -0.39 -2.02
C TRP A 153 1.02 -0.75 -3.48
N GLU A 154 2.22 -1.25 -3.75
CA GLU A 154 2.65 -1.61 -5.10
C GLU A 154 1.76 -2.70 -5.71
N ARG A 155 1.40 -3.73 -4.94
CA ARG A 155 0.51 -4.81 -5.40
C ARG A 155 -0.90 -4.28 -5.63
N ALA A 156 -1.39 -3.44 -4.72
CA ALA A 156 -2.69 -2.79 -4.86
C ALA A 156 -2.74 -1.89 -6.12
N ALA A 157 -1.68 -1.14 -6.40
CA ALA A 157 -1.57 -0.29 -7.58
C ALA A 157 -1.50 -1.11 -8.87
N ALA A 158 -0.69 -2.19 -8.90
CA ALA A 158 -0.61 -3.09 -10.04
C ALA A 158 -1.96 -3.76 -10.34
N MET A 159 -2.65 -4.23 -9.31
CA MET A 159 -3.99 -4.82 -9.42
C MET A 159 -5.02 -3.80 -9.90
N ALA A 160 -5.04 -2.60 -9.32
CA ALA A 160 -5.94 -1.52 -9.73
C ALA A 160 -5.74 -1.14 -11.20
N LYS A 161 -4.48 -0.95 -11.63
CA LYS A 161 -4.13 -0.71 -13.04
C LYS A 161 -4.63 -1.85 -13.92
N GLY A 162 -4.49 -3.10 -13.47
CA GLY A 162 -4.98 -4.30 -14.16
C GLY A 162 -6.49 -4.30 -14.38
N VAL A 163 -7.25 -4.06 -13.30
CA VAL A 163 -8.72 -3.98 -13.32
C VAL A 163 -9.20 -2.85 -14.22
N LEU A 164 -8.66 -1.64 -14.04
CA LEU A 164 -9.10 -0.45 -14.77
C LEU A 164 -8.86 -0.53 -16.28
N GLN A 165 -7.82 -1.26 -16.69
CA GLN A 165 -7.49 -1.48 -18.10
C GLN A 165 -8.16 -2.74 -18.68
N GLY A 166 -8.92 -3.49 -17.89
CA GLY A 166 -9.54 -4.75 -18.32
C GLY A 166 -8.52 -5.83 -18.72
N ARG A 167 -7.32 -5.81 -18.12
CA ARG A 167 -6.18 -6.66 -18.49
C ARG A 167 -5.86 -7.76 -17.48
N LEU A 168 -6.82 -8.15 -16.64
CA LEU A 168 -6.65 -9.25 -15.69
C LEU A 168 -6.31 -10.55 -16.44
N LEU A 169 -5.24 -11.21 -16.01
CA LEU A 169 -4.74 -12.43 -16.66
C LEU A 169 -5.67 -13.61 -16.32
N PRO A 170 -5.99 -14.50 -17.29
CA PRO A 170 -6.69 -15.74 -17.02
C PRO A 170 -5.94 -16.61 -15.98
N LEU A 171 -6.67 -17.28 -15.08
CA LEU A 171 -6.02 -18.07 -14.02
C LEU A 171 -5.26 -19.28 -14.58
N ALA A 172 -5.72 -19.81 -15.73
CA ALA A 172 -5.04 -20.88 -16.44
C ALA A 172 -3.65 -20.45 -16.98
N GLU A 173 -3.45 -19.17 -17.33
CA GLU A 173 -2.14 -18.68 -17.76
C GLU A 173 -1.19 -18.59 -16.56
N LEU A 174 -1.70 -18.12 -15.42
CA LEU A 174 -0.94 -18.02 -14.17
C LEU A 174 -0.62 -19.38 -13.53
N GLU A 175 -1.20 -20.47 -14.03
CA GLU A 175 -0.86 -21.83 -13.58
C GLU A 175 0.56 -22.20 -14.01
N HIS A 176 1.00 -21.79 -15.20
CA HIS A 176 2.24 -22.30 -15.80
C HIS A 176 3.35 -21.26 -15.90
N ALA A 177 3.03 -19.99 -16.13
CA ALA A 177 4.05 -18.96 -16.33
C ALA A 177 3.53 -17.56 -16.03
N PHE A 178 4.44 -16.67 -15.64
CA PHE A 178 4.17 -15.24 -15.56
C PHE A 178 4.68 -14.51 -16.81
N PRO A 179 4.06 -13.38 -17.19
CA PRO A 179 4.55 -12.57 -18.31
C PRO A 179 6.00 -12.11 -18.09
N GLY A 180 6.78 -12.06 -19.16
CA GLY A 180 8.20 -11.66 -19.09
C GLY A 180 8.44 -10.15 -19.00
N ASP A 181 7.44 -9.33 -19.31
CA ASP A 181 7.54 -7.88 -19.16
C ASP A 181 7.24 -7.44 -17.72
N GLN A 182 7.84 -6.32 -17.29
CA GLN A 182 7.75 -5.85 -15.90
C GLN A 182 6.30 -5.58 -15.44
N ASP A 183 5.48 -4.98 -16.30
CA ASP A 183 4.10 -4.60 -15.98
C ASP A 183 3.17 -5.83 -15.89
N GLY A 184 3.40 -6.83 -16.74
CA GLY A 184 2.72 -8.11 -16.75
C GLY A 184 3.11 -8.98 -15.56
N ALA A 185 4.41 -9.10 -15.26
CA ALA A 185 4.91 -9.81 -14.08
C ALA A 185 4.36 -9.18 -12.79
N ALA A 186 4.42 -7.86 -12.66
CA ALA A 186 3.89 -7.15 -11.49
C ALA A 186 2.39 -7.42 -11.28
N LEU A 187 1.61 -7.47 -12.37
CA LEU A 187 0.20 -7.84 -12.32
C LEU A 187 0.00 -9.33 -11.95
N ALA A 188 0.81 -10.25 -12.49
CA ALA A 188 0.73 -11.67 -12.17
C ALA A 188 0.96 -11.94 -10.68
N TYR A 189 1.99 -11.33 -10.11
CA TYR A 189 2.24 -11.37 -8.66
C TYR A 189 1.07 -10.76 -7.88
N ALA A 190 0.58 -9.58 -8.27
CA ALA A 190 -0.56 -8.95 -7.59
C ALA A 190 -1.82 -9.83 -7.62
N GLN A 191 -2.17 -10.40 -8.77
CA GLN A 191 -3.32 -11.30 -8.90
C GLN A 191 -3.14 -12.58 -8.08
N SER A 192 -1.94 -13.14 -8.03
CA SER A 192 -1.64 -14.34 -7.24
C SER A 192 -1.85 -14.09 -5.74
N TYR A 193 -1.35 -12.96 -5.23
CA TYR A 193 -1.61 -12.52 -3.85
C TYR A 193 -3.12 -12.35 -3.57
N TYR A 194 -3.82 -11.62 -4.44
CA TYR A 194 -5.25 -11.37 -4.25
C TYR A 194 -6.11 -12.63 -4.43
N LEU A 195 -5.69 -13.58 -5.25
CA LEU A 195 -6.37 -14.86 -5.42
C LEU A 195 -6.27 -15.72 -4.16
N VAL A 196 -5.09 -15.80 -3.53
CA VAL A 196 -4.92 -16.47 -2.24
C VAL A 196 -5.76 -15.78 -1.15
N SER A 197 -5.71 -14.45 -1.09
CA SER A 197 -6.54 -13.68 -0.14
C SER A 197 -8.03 -13.90 -0.38
N PHE A 198 -8.47 -13.94 -1.64
CA PHE A 198 -9.85 -14.23 -2.04
C PHE A 198 -10.28 -15.61 -1.57
N LEU A 199 -9.47 -16.64 -1.83
CA LEU A 199 -9.76 -18.02 -1.43
C LEU A 199 -9.95 -18.12 0.09
N LEU A 200 -9.02 -17.55 0.86
CA LEU A 200 -9.08 -17.55 2.32
C LEU A 200 -10.31 -16.80 2.86
N ASN A 201 -10.66 -15.67 2.24
CA ASN A 201 -11.81 -14.87 2.66
C ASN A 201 -13.16 -15.55 2.33
N GLN A 202 -13.26 -16.21 1.18
CA GLN A 202 -14.51 -16.83 0.72
C GLN A 202 -14.75 -18.22 1.31
N HIS A 203 -13.69 -19.02 1.48
CA HIS A 203 -13.81 -20.44 1.82
C HIS A 203 -13.22 -20.80 3.19
N GLY A 204 -12.62 -19.84 3.90
CA GLY A 204 -12.06 -20.04 5.22
C GLY A 204 -10.60 -20.50 5.22
N GLN A 205 -10.04 -20.63 6.42
CA GLN A 205 -8.59 -20.82 6.63
C GLN A 205 -8.06 -22.20 6.19
N ASP A 206 -8.93 -23.20 6.08
CA ASP A 206 -8.52 -24.57 5.73
C ASP A 206 -8.54 -24.87 4.23
N VAL A 207 -9.01 -23.93 3.40
CA VAL A 207 -9.17 -24.12 1.95
C VAL A 207 -7.83 -24.40 1.26
N LEU A 208 -6.77 -23.69 1.65
CA LEU A 208 -5.46 -23.85 1.03
C LEU A 208 -4.88 -25.24 1.32
N ALA A 209 -4.98 -25.69 2.58
CA ALA A 209 -4.57 -27.04 2.96
C ALA A 209 -5.31 -28.11 2.17
N LYS A 210 -6.62 -27.94 1.91
CA LYS A 210 -7.41 -28.84 1.06
C LYS A 210 -6.92 -28.83 -0.38
N ILE A 211 -6.75 -27.66 -1.00
CA ILE A 211 -6.25 -27.53 -2.37
C ILE A 211 -4.88 -28.21 -2.50
N ILE A 212 -3.95 -27.89 -1.61
CA ILE A 212 -2.59 -28.45 -1.59
C ILE A 212 -2.64 -29.97 -1.43
N ALA A 213 -3.50 -30.51 -0.54
CA ALA A 213 -3.64 -31.94 -0.35
C ALA A 213 -4.15 -32.67 -1.60
N GLU A 214 -5.09 -32.07 -2.35
CA GLU A 214 -5.57 -32.64 -3.61
C GLU A 214 -4.51 -32.58 -4.72
N LEU A 215 -3.77 -31.47 -4.83
CA LEU A 215 -2.64 -31.34 -5.76
C LEU A 215 -1.52 -32.35 -5.43
N ALA A 216 -1.22 -32.55 -4.15
CA ALA A 216 -0.25 -33.54 -3.69
C ALA A 216 -0.66 -34.99 -4.06
N ARG A 217 -1.96 -35.27 -4.22
CA ARG A 217 -2.47 -36.55 -4.75
C ARG A 217 -2.40 -36.63 -6.28
N GLY A 218 -2.13 -35.53 -6.97
CA GLY A 218 -1.98 -35.46 -8.43
C GLY A 218 -3.28 -35.21 -9.14
N LYS A 219 -4.29 -34.69 -8.44
CA LYS A 219 -5.49 -34.18 -9.11
C LYS A 219 -5.10 -32.93 -9.91
N PRO A 220 -5.64 -32.75 -11.12
CA PRO A 220 -5.46 -31.51 -11.87
C PRO A 220 -6.09 -30.32 -11.12
N LEU A 221 -5.60 -29.10 -11.36
CA LEU A 221 -5.99 -27.90 -10.62
C LEU A 221 -7.51 -27.72 -10.54
N THR A 222 -8.21 -27.86 -11.66
CA THR A 222 -9.68 -27.70 -11.70
C THR A 222 -10.41 -28.68 -10.78
N ALA A 223 -9.90 -29.91 -10.64
CA ALA A 223 -10.47 -30.91 -9.74
C ALA A 223 -10.10 -30.64 -8.27
N ALA A 224 -8.86 -30.20 -8.01
CA ALA A 224 -8.42 -29.80 -6.68
C ALA A 224 -9.23 -28.61 -6.14
N LEU A 225 -9.45 -27.57 -6.96
CA LEU A 225 -10.31 -26.44 -6.62
C LEU A 225 -11.73 -26.91 -6.36
N ARG A 226 -12.31 -27.75 -7.24
CA ARG A 226 -13.69 -28.22 -7.08
C ARG A 226 -13.91 -28.98 -5.77
N GLU A 227 -12.95 -29.82 -5.38
CA GLU A 227 -13.03 -30.55 -4.11
C GLU A 227 -12.96 -29.61 -2.90
N ALA A 228 -12.10 -28.60 -2.97
CA ALA A 228 -11.84 -27.70 -1.84
C ALA A 228 -12.89 -26.58 -1.69
N THR A 229 -13.41 -26.05 -2.80
CA THR A 229 -14.28 -24.86 -2.84
C THR A 229 -15.70 -25.16 -3.35
N GLY A 230 -15.93 -26.34 -3.93
CA GLY A 230 -17.14 -26.66 -4.70
C GLY A 230 -17.14 -26.10 -6.12
N GLN A 231 -16.12 -25.34 -6.53
CA GLN A 231 -16.07 -24.64 -7.81
C GLN A 231 -14.87 -25.08 -8.65
N GLY A 232 -15.10 -25.25 -9.97
CA GLY A 232 -13.99 -25.41 -10.91
C GLY A 232 -13.32 -24.06 -11.23
N LEU A 233 -12.15 -24.12 -11.88
CA LEU A 233 -11.31 -22.96 -12.20
C LEU A 233 -12.08 -21.80 -12.86
N TYR A 234 -12.92 -22.09 -13.86
CA TYR A 234 -13.68 -21.06 -14.58
C TYR A 234 -14.68 -20.29 -13.70
N ALA A 235 -15.43 -21.00 -12.84
CA ALA A 235 -16.40 -20.36 -11.95
C ALA A 235 -15.68 -19.50 -10.91
N LEU A 236 -14.59 -20.03 -10.36
CA LEU A 236 -13.75 -19.33 -9.40
C LEU A 236 -13.10 -18.09 -10.00
N GLU A 237 -12.60 -18.18 -11.24
CA GLU A 237 -12.02 -17.06 -11.98
C GLU A 237 -13.05 -15.94 -12.21
N ARG A 238 -14.28 -16.29 -12.60
CA ARG A 238 -15.36 -15.32 -12.77
C ARG A 238 -15.63 -14.58 -11.46
N ASP A 239 -15.86 -15.33 -10.38
CA ASP A 239 -16.22 -14.76 -9.09
C ASP A 239 -15.08 -13.89 -8.53
N PHE A 240 -13.84 -14.33 -8.70
CA PHE A 240 -12.64 -13.55 -8.40
C PHE A 240 -12.59 -12.24 -9.20
N LYS A 241 -12.79 -12.30 -10.52
CA LYS A 241 -12.77 -11.11 -11.39
C LYS A 241 -13.87 -10.12 -11.02
N GLU A 242 -15.08 -10.60 -10.69
CA GLU A 242 -16.19 -9.77 -10.23
C GLU A 242 -15.85 -9.06 -8.91
N GLU A 243 -15.31 -9.79 -7.92
CA GLU A 243 -14.90 -9.20 -6.64
C GLU A 243 -13.80 -8.15 -6.82
N MET A 244 -12.76 -8.46 -7.58
CA MET A 244 -11.65 -7.53 -7.82
C MET A 244 -12.10 -6.30 -8.60
N THR A 245 -13.00 -6.48 -9.57
CA THR A 245 -13.59 -5.34 -10.29
C THR A 245 -14.36 -4.45 -9.32
N SER A 246 -15.22 -5.00 -8.48
CA SER A 246 -15.95 -4.23 -7.45
C SER A 246 -15.01 -3.49 -6.50
N ARG A 247 -13.98 -4.18 -6.00
CA ARG A 247 -13.01 -3.66 -5.03
C ARG A 247 -12.13 -2.53 -5.57
N PHE A 248 -11.76 -2.56 -6.85
CA PHE A 248 -10.80 -1.59 -7.43
C PHE A 248 -11.42 -0.57 -8.39
N SER A 249 -12.68 -0.76 -8.84
CA SER A 249 -13.34 0.17 -9.78
C SER A 249 -14.21 1.25 -9.12
N TRP A 250 -14.39 1.24 -7.80
CA TRP A 250 -15.19 2.26 -7.09
C TRP A 250 -14.67 3.69 -7.35
N LEU A 251 -13.36 3.86 -7.58
CA LEU A 251 -12.75 5.14 -7.98
C LEU A 251 -13.26 5.62 -9.35
N THR A 252 -13.47 4.71 -10.31
CA THR A 252 -14.09 5.01 -11.60
C THR A 252 -15.54 5.42 -11.40
N VAL A 253 -16.28 4.78 -10.51
CA VAL A 253 -17.68 5.16 -10.21
C VAL A 253 -17.76 6.57 -9.61
N ILE A 254 -16.87 6.92 -8.69
CA ILE A 254 -16.84 8.26 -8.06
C ILE A 254 -16.42 9.36 -9.06
N THR A 255 -15.48 9.06 -9.95
CA THR A 255 -14.96 10.04 -10.92
C THR A 255 -15.84 10.16 -12.17
N ALA A 256 -16.41 9.05 -12.66
CA ALA A 256 -17.30 9.02 -13.82
C ALA A 256 -18.70 9.58 -13.52
N GLY A 257 -19.19 9.45 -12.28
CA GLY A 257 -20.53 9.91 -11.89
C GLY A 257 -20.67 11.42 -11.69
N GLY A 258 -19.63 12.22 -11.93
CA GLY A 258 -19.64 13.66 -11.68
C GLY A 258 -19.69 14.04 -10.19
N THR A 259 -19.65 13.06 -9.28
CA THR A 259 -19.77 13.25 -7.83
C THR A 259 -18.65 14.14 -7.28
N VAL A 260 -17.43 13.98 -7.82
CA VAL A 260 -16.29 14.86 -7.50
C VAL A 260 -16.58 16.29 -7.94
N TRP A 261 -17.14 16.49 -9.14
CA TRP A 261 -17.52 17.82 -9.62
C TRP A 261 -18.68 18.43 -8.82
N VAL A 262 -19.63 17.63 -8.36
CA VAL A 262 -20.71 18.06 -7.46
C VAL A 262 -20.15 18.51 -6.11
N LEU A 263 -19.22 17.75 -5.51
CA LEU A 263 -18.57 18.12 -4.25
C LEU A 263 -17.74 19.40 -4.39
N ILE A 264 -16.95 19.53 -5.46
CA ILE A 264 -16.20 20.75 -5.78
C ILE A 264 -17.15 21.95 -5.94
N SER A 265 -18.26 21.76 -6.68
CA SER A 265 -19.26 22.80 -6.91
C SER A 265 -19.97 23.22 -5.62
N LEU A 266 -20.25 22.27 -4.72
CA LEU A 266 -20.86 22.55 -3.41
C LEU A 266 -19.93 23.40 -2.54
N VAL A 267 -18.65 23.04 -2.47
CA VAL A 267 -17.63 23.81 -1.73
C VAL A 267 -17.49 25.22 -2.30
N ALA A 268 -17.45 25.35 -3.63
CA ALA A 268 -17.42 26.65 -4.30
C ALA A 268 -18.67 27.49 -4.00
N ALA A 269 -19.86 26.89 -4.03
CA ALA A 269 -21.12 27.56 -3.72
C ALA A 269 -21.17 28.05 -2.26
N VAL A 270 -20.76 27.22 -1.30
CA VAL A 270 -20.66 27.61 0.12
C VAL A 270 -19.66 28.76 0.29
N GLY A 271 -18.48 28.68 -0.34
CA GLY A 271 -17.49 29.75 -0.34
C GLY A 271 -18.04 31.07 -0.88
N LEU A 272 -18.81 31.03 -1.98
CA LEU A 272 -19.48 32.20 -2.55
C LEU A 272 -20.55 32.78 -1.61
N VAL A 273 -21.34 31.93 -0.95
CA VAL A 273 -22.35 32.38 0.04
C VAL A 273 -21.68 33.06 1.24
N LEU A 274 -20.62 32.46 1.78
CA LEU A 274 -19.86 33.04 2.89
C LEU A 274 -19.20 34.36 2.50
N ARG A 275 -18.60 34.44 1.31
CA ARG A 275 -18.07 35.70 0.75
C ARG A 275 -19.15 36.77 0.60
N ARG A 276 -20.32 36.42 0.06
CA ARG A 276 -21.45 37.34 -0.10
C ARG A 276 -21.97 37.85 1.25
N ARG A 277 -22.07 36.98 2.26
CA ARG A 277 -22.47 37.35 3.62
C ARG A 277 -21.46 38.32 4.25
N ALA A 278 -20.17 38.03 4.13
CA ALA A 278 -19.11 38.91 4.62
C ALA A 278 -19.09 40.27 3.90
N HIS A 279 -19.30 40.29 2.58
CA HIS A 279 -19.37 41.53 1.80
C HIS A 279 -20.58 42.37 2.21
N LYS A 280 -21.77 41.77 2.37
CA LYS A 280 -22.96 42.49 2.85
C LYS A 280 -22.75 43.07 4.25
N ALA A 281 -22.18 42.30 5.18
CA ALA A 281 -21.89 42.78 6.54
C ALA A 281 -20.94 44.00 6.54
N ARG A 282 -19.92 44.01 5.66
CA ARG A 282 -19.02 45.16 5.48
C ARG A 282 -19.74 46.39 4.91
N MET A 283 -20.60 46.21 3.90
CA MET A 283 -21.39 47.30 3.31
C MET A 283 -22.41 47.88 4.30
N SER A 284 -23.07 47.03 5.10
CA SER A 284 -23.96 47.49 6.17
C SER A 284 -23.22 48.28 7.24
N ALA A 285 -22.01 47.86 7.64
CA ALA A 285 -21.18 48.63 8.57
C ALA A 285 -20.73 49.99 7.99
N MET A 286 -20.47 50.07 6.67
CA MET A 286 -20.17 51.34 5.98
C MET A 286 -21.40 52.25 5.84
N ALA A 287 -22.60 51.69 5.70
CA ALA A 287 -23.85 52.46 5.64
C ALA A 287 -24.24 53.03 7.02
N ASP A 288 -24.14 52.22 8.08
CA ASP A 288 -24.48 52.61 9.45
C ASP A 288 -23.47 53.64 10.01
N GLY A 289 -22.18 53.50 9.64
CA GLY A 289 -21.15 54.50 9.91
C GLY A 289 -21.32 55.82 9.13
N GLY A 290 -22.10 55.82 8.05
CA GLY A 290 -22.48 57.02 7.29
C GLY A 290 -23.70 57.75 7.89
N GLU A 291 -24.63 57.02 8.52
CA GLU A 291 -25.83 57.61 9.12
C GLU A 291 -25.63 58.14 10.55
N HIS A 292 -24.60 57.69 11.28
CA HIS A 292 -24.28 58.21 12.61
C HIS A 292 -23.25 59.36 12.63
N GLY A 293 -22.74 59.77 11.46
CA GLY A 293 -21.80 60.89 11.30
C GLY A 293 -22.45 62.22 10.88
N GLY A 294 -23.76 62.23 10.58
CA GLY A 294 -24.50 63.43 10.22
C GLY A 294 -25.59 63.71 11.25
N VAL A 295 -25.66 64.96 11.72
CA VAL A 295 -26.76 65.56 12.53
C VAL A 295 -26.52 65.70 14.05
N GLN A 296 -25.53 65.05 14.70
CA GLN A 296 -25.25 65.32 16.14
C GLN A 296 -23.96 66.09 16.49
N ASP A 297 -23.03 66.33 15.55
CA ASP A 297 -21.78 67.07 15.84
C ASP A 297 -21.76 68.54 15.35
N MET A 298 -22.92 69.16 15.13
CA MET A 298 -23.02 70.59 14.75
C MET A 298 -23.35 71.55 15.91
N ARG A 299 -23.34 71.07 17.16
CA ARG A 299 -23.67 71.91 18.35
C ARG A 299 -22.59 72.03 19.42
N ARG A 300 -21.36 71.55 19.22
CA ARG A 300 -20.29 71.67 20.22
C ARG A 300 -18.90 71.93 19.65
N ARG A 301 -18.66 73.14 19.13
CA ARG A 301 -17.42 73.90 19.40
C ARG A 301 -17.41 75.25 18.70
N TRP A 302 -17.90 76.26 19.39
CA TRP A 302 -17.39 77.62 19.22
C TRP A 302 -16.95 78.13 20.59
N PRO A 303 -15.64 78.24 20.89
CA PRO A 303 -15.17 79.18 21.89
C PRO A 303 -15.05 80.58 21.23
N PRO A 304 -15.72 81.61 21.75
CA PRO A 304 -15.58 82.97 21.24
C PRO A 304 -14.20 83.56 21.61
N GLY A 305 -13.53 84.18 20.63
CA GLY A 305 -12.29 84.95 20.81
C GLY A 305 -12.49 86.20 21.67
N PRO A 306 -11.44 86.98 22.00
CA PRO A 306 -10.87 87.90 21.01
C PRO A 306 -9.36 88.29 21.15
N ARG A 307 -8.72 88.53 19.99
CA ARG A 307 -7.91 89.69 19.48
C ARG A 307 -7.19 90.65 20.46
N PRO A 308 -6.21 91.48 19.98
CA PRO A 308 -5.26 91.36 18.84
C PRO A 308 -3.81 91.86 19.16
N ARG A 309 -2.87 91.75 18.19
CA ARG A 309 -2.06 92.88 17.65
C ARG A 309 -1.19 92.45 16.45
N LEU A 310 -1.09 93.39 15.51
CA LEU A 310 -0.39 93.42 14.20
C LEU A 310 1.15 93.29 14.38
N ARG A 311 2.06 93.08 13.41
CA ARG A 311 2.12 93.19 11.94
C ARG A 311 3.50 92.58 11.55
N GLY A 312 3.59 91.75 10.50
CA GLY A 312 4.26 92.14 9.24
C GLY A 312 5.69 91.59 9.15
N ILE A 313 6.34 91.30 8.01
CA ILE A 313 6.12 91.41 6.56
C ILE A 313 7.25 90.53 5.92
N GLU A 314 6.91 89.68 4.93
CA GLU A 314 7.57 89.30 3.63
C GLU A 314 9.12 89.35 3.41
N PRO A 315 9.72 88.96 2.25
CA PRO A 315 9.21 88.26 1.03
C PRO A 315 10.10 87.14 0.43
N GLY A 316 9.53 86.35 -0.50
CA GLY A 316 10.01 86.11 -1.89
C GLY A 316 11.25 85.25 -2.25
N GLY A 317 11.14 84.40 -3.29
CA GLY A 317 12.29 83.84 -4.04
C GLY A 317 12.01 82.64 -4.96
N GLN A 318 12.63 82.62 -6.15
CA GLN A 318 12.38 81.78 -7.36
C GLN A 318 13.23 80.49 -7.49
N GLY A 319 12.89 79.62 -8.47
CA GLY A 319 13.81 78.73 -9.25
C GLY A 319 13.31 77.28 -9.41
N ARG A 320 12.95 76.74 -10.59
CA ARG A 320 13.78 76.08 -11.66
C ARG A 320 14.69 74.95 -11.14
N ARG A 321 14.97 73.79 -11.77
CA ARG A 321 14.64 73.04 -13.01
C ARG A 321 15.42 71.69 -12.95
N GLU A 322 15.16 70.75 -13.88
CA GLU A 322 16.07 69.70 -14.45
C GLU A 322 16.28 68.32 -13.76
N GLU A 323 15.60 67.29 -14.30
CA GLU A 323 16.06 66.14 -15.15
C GLU A 323 17.31 65.24 -14.78
N PRO A 324 17.60 64.11 -15.51
CA PRO A 324 17.68 62.75 -14.97
C PRO A 324 19.07 62.08 -15.19
N GLU A 325 19.13 60.74 -15.34
CA GLU A 325 20.28 59.83 -15.69
C GLU A 325 20.92 59.06 -14.52
N ARG A 326 21.51 57.86 -14.66
CA ARG A 326 21.48 56.67 -15.55
C ARG A 326 22.54 55.72 -14.97
N ALA A 327 22.35 54.42 -15.23
CA ALA A 327 23.36 53.42 -15.63
C ALA A 327 24.57 53.00 -14.75
N GLY A 328 25.01 51.76 -15.01
CA GLY A 328 26.21 51.07 -14.50
C GLY A 328 25.81 49.85 -13.68
N GLN A 329 25.62 48.62 -14.19
CA GLN A 329 26.34 47.81 -15.20
C GLN A 329 27.75 47.38 -14.78
N GLU A 330 28.05 46.11 -15.13
CA GLU A 330 29.32 45.36 -15.06
C GLU A 330 29.66 44.66 -13.73
N GLY A 331 30.14 43.42 -13.72
CA GLY A 331 30.51 42.42 -14.74
C GLY A 331 30.64 41.07 -14.02
N ASP A 332 30.20 39.94 -14.56
CA ASP A 332 30.82 39.14 -15.63
C ASP A 332 32.18 38.49 -15.25
N GLN A 333 32.30 37.24 -15.72
CA GLN A 333 33.46 36.36 -15.84
C GLN A 333 33.85 35.52 -14.61
N GLY A 334 33.97 34.19 -14.69
CA GLY A 334 33.89 33.28 -15.83
C GLY A 334 34.83 32.08 -15.60
N LYS A 335 34.53 30.97 -16.32
CA LYS A 335 35.40 29.79 -16.60
C LYS A 335 35.64 28.86 -15.37
N VAL A 336 35.64 27.54 -15.47
CA VAL A 336 35.89 26.54 -16.54
C VAL A 336 34.97 25.34 -16.29
#